data_AF-A0A1C3XMR9-F1
#
_entry.id   AF-A0A1C3XMR9-F1
#
_cell.length_a   1.000
_cell.length_b   1.000
_cell.length_c   1.000
_cell.angle_alpha   90.00
_cell.angle_beta   90.00
_cell.angle_gamma   90.00
#
_symmetry.space_group_name_H-M   'P 1'
#
loop_
_entity.id
_entity.type
_entity.pdbx_description
1 polymer ?
#
loop_
_entity_poly.entity_id
_entity_poly.type
_entity_poly.pdbx_seq_one_letter_code
_entity_poly.pdbx_strand_id
1 'polypeptide(L)'
;MYNRISDSSTGASQAYEPSQSVNSDSVKEKLADLALQMDLPHGDLPDEMGCCASKPYASDPATPSASSPARPSTSLFQYRTAELPQANADNICVGLTAGWLSNLPNSPRSRMNALVPGSDGHHSAARLQEQYEELLKSSRNEGAESSDANFKAKATVLKDAGLEASKKGNTYTFGDPTSFSSMLHKITDDGSKYLLSLGFAERARHSVATSASNGSTTLFDPNYGEFTVPSGEMGALFESLANRYRNPNGRHLSTITTQKIR
;
A
#
# COMPACT_ATOMS: atom_id res chain seq x y z
N MET A 1 -44.06 -45.10 -54.88
CA MET A 1 -43.87 -45.49 -53.47
C MET A 1 -43.01 -46.74 -53.43
N TYR A 2 -42.15 -46.83 -52.40
CA TYR A 2 -41.28 -47.94 -51.98
C TYR A 2 -39.92 -48.09 -52.67
N ASN A 3 -38.87 -47.71 -51.92
CA ASN A 3 -37.59 -48.40 -51.90
C ASN A 3 -37.16 -48.66 -50.44
N ARG A 4 -37.18 -49.95 -50.12
CA ARG A 4 -36.30 -50.81 -49.30
C ARG A 4 -35.64 -50.34 -47.98
N ILE A 5 -35.85 -51.22 -46.99
CA ILE A 5 -35.31 -51.36 -45.62
C ILE A 5 -33.89 -51.94 -45.62
N SER A 6 -33.10 -51.63 -44.57
CA SER A 6 -32.26 -52.51 -43.71
C SER A 6 -31.19 -51.65 -43.00
N ASP A 7 -31.31 -51.34 -41.72
CA ASP A 7 -31.10 -52.15 -40.48
C ASP A 7 -29.67 -52.06 -39.90
N SER A 8 -29.65 -51.59 -38.64
CA SER A 8 -28.79 -51.97 -37.50
C SER A 8 -27.29 -51.62 -37.47
N SER A 9 -26.87 -50.87 -36.44
CA SER A 9 -26.15 -51.44 -35.29
C SER A 9 -25.68 -50.37 -34.29
N THR A 10 -26.00 -50.59 -33.02
CA THR A 10 -25.57 -49.85 -31.84
C THR A 10 -24.10 -50.13 -31.52
N GLY A 11 -23.31 -49.10 -31.20
CA GLY A 11 -21.97 -49.24 -30.67
C GLY A 11 -21.56 -48.01 -29.86
N ALA A 12 -21.66 -48.12 -28.53
CA ALA A 12 -21.16 -47.13 -27.60
C ALA A 12 -19.62 -47.18 -27.52
N SER A 13 -18.95 -46.03 -27.44
CA SER A 13 -17.77 -45.78 -26.58
C SER A 13 -17.21 -44.37 -26.73
N GLN A 14 -17.10 -43.67 -25.60
CA GLN A 14 -16.10 -42.66 -25.20
C GLN A 14 -15.52 -41.68 -26.22
N ALA A 15 -15.70 -40.38 -25.95
CA ALA A 15 -14.56 -39.49 -25.74
C ALA A 15 -14.96 -38.34 -24.81
N TYR A 16 -14.24 -38.23 -23.71
CA TYR A 16 -14.26 -37.13 -22.75
C TYR A 16 -13.96 -35.82 -23.47
N GLU A 17 -14.72 -34.76 -23.19
CA GLU A 17 -14.25 -33.40 -23.42
C GLU A 17 -13.04 -33.13 -22.51
N PRO A 18 -11.89 -32.68 -23.04
CA PRO A 18 -10.87 -32.08 -22.22
C PRO A 18 -11.26 -30.61 -21.96
N SER A 19 -11.73 -30.40 -20.73
CA SER A 19 -11.33 -29.30 -19.84
C SER A 19 -10.58 -28.13 -20.49
N GLN A 20 -11.18 -26.95 -20.38
CA GLN A 20 -10.56 -25.64 -20.53
C GLN A 20 -9.13 -25.66 -20.01
N SER A 21 -8.17 -25.38 -20.91
CA SER A 21 -6.78 -25.16 -20.55
C SER A 21 -6.70 -23.90 -19.68
N VAL A 22 -6.71 -24.10 -18.37
CA VAL A 22 -6.25 -23.09 -17.42
C VAL A 22 -4.84 -22.74 -17.85
N ASN A 23 -4.65 -21.48 -18.24
CA ASN A 23 -3.43 -20.97 -18.86
C ASN A 23 -2.25 -21.17 -17.89
N SER A 24 -1.60 -22.32 -18.00
CA SER A 24 -0.50 -22.76 -17.14
C SER A 24 0.70 -21.82 -17.26
N ASP A 25 0.78 -21.07 -18.34
CA ASP A 25 1.85 -20.10 -18.57
C ASP A 25 1.67 -18.88 -17.67
N SER A 26 0.44 -18.40 -17.46
CA SER A 26 0.15 -17.33 -16.49
C SER A 26 0.44 -17.73 -15.04
N VAL A 27 0.16 -18.99 -14.69
CA VAL A 27 0.42 -19.51 -13.34
C VAL A 27 1.92 -19.72 -13.13
N LYS A 28 2.64 -20.23 -14.13
CA LYS A 28 4.10 -20.37 -14.11
C LYS A 28 4.80 -19.01 -14.06
N GLU A 29 4.30 -18.02 -14.80
CA GLU A 29 4.81 -16.65 -14.78
C GLU A 29 4.59 -15.99 -13.42
N LYS A 30 3.39 -16.15 -12.82
CA LYS A 30 3.15 -15.71 -11.43
C LYS A 30 4.04 -16.41 -10.41
N LEU A 31 4.27 -17.72 -10.55
CA LEU A 31 5.15 -18.48 -9.66
C LEU A 31 6.62 -18.10 -9.83
N ALA A 32 7.03 -17.78 -11.06
CA ALA A 32 8.38 -17.27 -11.35
C ALA A 32 8.58 -15.85 -10.79
N ASP A 33 7.58 -14.97 -10.90
CA ASP A 33 7.59 -13.64 -10.28
C ASP A 33 7.63 -13.75 -8.74
N LEU A 34 6.88 -14.68 -8.14
CA LEU A 34 6.92 -14.97 -6.71
C LEU A 34 8.28 -15.52 -6.27
N ALA A 35 8.91 -16.39 -7.06
CA ALA A 35 10.24 -16.91 -6.78
C ALA A 35 11.31 -15.80 -6.88
N LEU A 36 11.21 -14.91 -7.87
CA LEU A 36 12.09 -13.74 -8.00
C LEU A 36 11.91 -12.73 -6.86
N GLN A 37 10.68 -12.56 -6.35
CA GLN A 37 10.41 -11.75 -5.15
C GLN A 37 11.04 -12.36 -3.88
N MET A 38 11.16 -13.68 -3.79
CA MET A 38 11.78 -14.36 -2.64
C MET A 38 13.31 -14.17 -2.56
N ASP A 39 13.98 -13.80 -3.65
CA ASP A 39 15.45 -13.61 -3.67
C ASP A 39 15.90 -12.15 -3.48
N LEU A 40 14.97 -11.19 -3.39
CA LEU A 40 15.27 -9.76 -3.36
C LEU A 40 15.55 -9.21 -1.93
N PRO A 41 16.67 -8.52 -1.67
CA PRO A 41 16.91 -7.81 -0.41
C PRO A 41 15.70 -7.00 0.09
N HIS A 42 15.59 -6.79 1.41
CA HIS A 42 14.46 -6.05 2.04
C HIS A 42 14.21 -4.63 1.45
N GLY A 43 15.19 -4.11 0.71
CA GLY A 43 15.21 -2.88 -0.09
C GLY A 43 14.30 -2.85 -1.32
N ASP A 44 13.85 -4.02 -1.81
CA ASP A 44 13.73 -4.22 -3.26
C ASP A 44 12.33 -4.64 -3.75
N LEU A 45 11.35 -4.65 -2.85
CA LEU A 45 9.98 -5.06 -3.14
C LEU A 45 9.10 -3.85 -3.52
N PRO A 46 8.15 -4.02 -4.45
CA PRO A 46 7.20 -2.97 -4.78
C PRO A 46 6.21 -2.76 -3.62
N ASP A 47 5.64 -1.56 -3.53
CA ASP A 47 4.59 -1.29 -2.55
C ASP A 47 3.29 -1.94 -3.02
N GLU A 48 2.87 -3.03 -2.35
CA GLU A 48 1.81 -3.93 -2.83
C GLU A 48 0.58 -4.01 -1.92
N MET A 49 0.54 -3.39 -0.74
CA MET A 49 -0.51 -3.75 0.24
C MET A 49 -1.84 -3.01 0.09
N GLY A 50 -2.82 -3.69 -0.52
CA GLY A 50 -4.27 -3.47 -0.41
C GLY A 50 -4.97 -4.47 0.53
N CYS A 51 -4.23 -5.22 1.35
CA CYS A 51 -4.78 -6.25 2.23
C CYS A 51 -5.47 -5.72 3.51
N CYS A 52 -5.97 -4.48 3.53
CA CYS A 52 -6.79 -4.00 4.64
C CYS A 52 -8.27 -4.10 4.26
N ALA A 53 -8.79 -5.33 4.20
CA ALA A 53 -10.23 -5.53 4.25
C ALA A 53 -10.72 -4.97 5.59
N SER A 54 -11.26 -3.75 5.56
CA SER A 54 -11.96 -3.15 6.69
C SER A 54 -13.22 -3.99 6.92
N LYS A 55 -13.13 -5.08 7.69
CA LYS A 55 -14.34 -5.66 8.25
C LYS A 55 -14.98 -4.60 9.15
N PRO A 56 -16.28 -4.32 9.03
CA PRO A 56 -16.97 -3.46 9.97
C PRO A 56 -16.85 -4.08 11.38
N TYR A 57 -16.63 -3.19 12.34
CA TYR A 57 -16.40 -3.43 13.75
C TYR A 57 -17.37 -4.49 14.33
N ALA A 58 -16.85 -5.61 14.83
CA ALA A 58 -17.57 -6.49 15.73
C ALA A 58 -16.82 -6.47 17.07
N SER A 59 -17.54 -6.11 18.12
CA SER A 59 -17.06 -5.84 19.47
C SER A 59 -16.07 -6.88 20.01
N ASP A 60 -14.99 -6.40 20.64
CA ASP A 60 -14.01 -7.22 21.36
C ASP A 60 -14.67 -8.06 22.47
N PRO A 61 -14.41 -9.38 22.57
CA PRO A 61 -14.58 -10.10 23.81
C PRO A 61 -13.32 -9.91 24.67
N ALA A 62 -13.50 -9.28 25.84
CA ALA A 62 -12.47 -9.16 26.85
C ALA A 62 -11.99 -10.55 27.31
N THR A 63 -10.69 -10.83 27.15
CA THR A 63 -10.05 -11.96 27.83
C THR A 63 -8.78 -11.46 28.51
N PRO A 64 -8.61 -11.63 29.83
CA PRO A 64 -7.48 -11.08 30.55
C PRO A 64 -6.33 -12.10 30.58
N SER A 65 -5.16 -11.70 30.08
CA SER A 65 -3.89 -12.37 30.41
C SER A 65 -2.79 -11.33 30.57
N ALA A 66 -2.16 -11.37 31.73
CA ALA A 66 -1.22 -10.39 32.25
C ALA A 66 0.13 -10.41 31.51
N SER A 67 0.64 -9.22 31.16
CA SER A 67 2.07 -8.85 31.10
C SER A 67 2.22 -7.35 30.79
N SER A 68 2.70 -6.58 31.77
CA SER A 68 3.03 -5.13 31.74
C SER A 68 1.86 -4.17 31.41
N PRO A 69 1.84 -2.93 31.93
CA PRO A 69 0.82 -1.98 31.52
C PRO A 69 1.12 -1.60 30.08
N ALA A 70 0.43 -2.24 29.13
CA ALA A 70 0.26 -1.67 27.81
C ALA A 70 -0.23 -0.24 28.04
N ARG A 71 0.53 0.76 27.55
CA ARG A 71 -0.01 2.11 27.41
C ARG A 71 -1.41 1.95 26.83
N PRO A 72 -2.44 2.66 27.35
CA PRO A 72 -3.77 2.55 26.78
C PRO A 72 -3.63 2.81 25.28
N SER A 73 -3.76 1.76 24.49
CA SER A 73 -3.60 1.85 23.04
C SER A 73 -4.79 2.68 22.61
N THR A 74 -4.58 3.98 22.41
CA THR A 74 -5.59 4.81 21.79
C THR A 74 -5.89 4.18 20.44
N SER A 75 -7.17 3.96 20.17
CA SER A 75 -7.57 3.37 18.91
C SER A 75 -7.12 4.29 17.79
N LEU A 76 -6.44 3.78 16.75
CA LEU A 76 -5.98 4.57 15.60
C LEU A 76 -7.05 5.53 15.08
N PHE A 77 -8.31 5.08 15.09
CA PHE A 77 -9.45 5.83 14.57
C PHE A 77 -9.86 7.03 15.43
N GLN A 78 -9.36 7.17 16.66
CA GLN A 78 -9.55 8.38 17.47
C GLN A 78 -8.85 9.60 16.86
N TYR A 79 -7.77 9.39 16.11
CA TYR A 79 -7.03 10.45 15.42
C TYR A 79 -7.57 10.75 14.01
N ARG A 80 -8.55 9.98 13.53
CA ARG A 80 -9.00 10.03 12.14
C ARG A 80 -9.83 11.28 11.88
N THR A 81 -9.41 12.10 10.93
CA THR A 81 -10.11 13.32 10.50
C THR A 81 -10.99 13.08 9.29
N ALA A 82 -10.61 12.15 8.40
CA ALA A 82 -11.44 11.76 7.26
C ALA A 82 -11.20 10.30 6.90
N GLU A 83 -12.26 9.58 6.56
CA GLU A 83 -12.20 8.17 6.18
C GLU A 83 -12.09 8.03 4.66
N LEU A 84 -11.32 7.03 4.21
CA LEU A 84 -11.24 6.64 2.80
C LEU A 84 -11.44 5.12 2.67
N PRO A 85 -12.69 4.66 2.52
CA PRO A 85 -12.96 3.24 2.47
C PRO A 85 -12.58 2.67 1.10
N GLN A 86 -11.86 1.55 1.10
CA GLN A 86 -11.61 0.69 -0.07
C GLN A 86 -10.87 1.35 -1.26
N ALA A 87 -10.32 2.56 -1.12
CA ALA A 87 -9.59 3.21 -2.21
C ALA A 87 -8.35 2.43 -2.65
N ASN A 88 -7.66 1.79 -1.70
CA ASN A 88 -6.43 1.04 -1.97
C ASN A 88 -6.67 -0.46 -2.19
N ALA A 89 -7.88 -0.89 -2.55
CA ALA A 89 -8.18 -2.31 -2.80
C ALA A 89 -7.34 -2.89 -3.96
N ASP A 90 -7.00 -2.05 -4.94
CA ASP A 90 -6.21 -2.41 -6.11
C ASP A 90 -4.69 -2.16 -5.92
N ASN A 91 -4.23 -1.98 -4.67
CA ASN A 91 -2.81 -1.75 -4.31
C ASN A 91 -2.18 -0.46 -4.88
N ILE A 92 -2.99 0.55 -5.19
CA ILE A 92 -2.55 1.81 -5.83
C ILE A 92 -2.00 2.88 -4.86
N CYS A 93 -1.30 2.45 -3.81
CA CYS A 93 -0.92 3.31 -2.69
C CYS A 93 0.02 4.48 -3.06
N VAL A 94 0.93 4.30 -4.04
CA VAL A 94 1.80 5.37 -4.53
C VAL A 94 0.99 6.42 -5.28
N GLY A 95 0.06 5.98 -6.14
CA GLY A 95 -0.84 6.88 -6.86
C GLY A 95 -1.77 7.66 -5.92
N LEU A 96 -2.34 6.99 -4.92
CA LEU A 96 -3.25 7.63 -3.96
C LEU A 96 -2.53 8.66 -3.08
N THR A 97 -1.31 8.36 -2.63
CA THR A 97 -0.50 9.32 -1.88
C THR A 97 -0.11 10.53 -2.73
N ALA A 98 0.20 10.34 -4.01
CA ALA A 98 0.41 11.45 -4.95
C ALA A 98 -0.86 12.32 -5.08
N GLY A 99 -2.01 11.70 -5.33
CA GLY A 99 -3.29 12.40 -5.42
C GLY A 99 -3.65 13.17 -4.15
N TRP A 100 -3.35 12.62 -2.97
CA TRP A 100 -3.55 13.31 -1.70
C TRP A 100 -2.62 14.51 -1.53
N LEU A 101 -1.32 14.34 -1.81
CA LEU A 101 -0.30 15.39 -1.71
C LEU A 101 -0.61 16.57 -2.66
N SER A 102 -1.09 16.31 -3.87
CA SER A 102 -1.48 17.37 -4.82
C SER A 102 -2.74 18.13 -4.40
N ASN A 103 -3.52 17.60 -3.45
CA ASN A 103 -4.77 18.20 -2.97
C ASN A 103 -4.70 18.76 -1.54
N LEU A 104 -3.50 18.95 -0.97
CA LEU A 104 -3.30 19.50 0.37
C LEU A 104 -4.04 20.83 0.67
N PRO A 105 -4.22 21.77 -0.27
CA PRO A 105 -4.97 23.01 0.01
C PRO A 105 -6.46 22.81 0.31
N ASN A 106 -7.03 21.65 -0.05
CA ASN A 106 -8.45 21.37 0.13
C ASN A 106 -8.77 20.89 1.55
N SER A 107 -10.06 20.79 1.89
CA SER A 107 -10.46 20.19 3.19
C SER A 107 -10.16 18.68 3.23
N PRO A 108 -10.00 18.06 4.42
CA PRO A 108 -9.85 16.60 4.55
C PRO A 108 -10.93 15.82 3.81
N ARG A 109 -12.19 16.24 3.95
CA ARG A 109 -13.33 15.60 3.27
C ARG A 109 -13.23 15.73 1.75
N SER A 110 -12.87 16.90 1.25
CA SER A 110 -12.68 17.12 -0.19
C SER A 110 -11.56 16.24 -0.76
N ARG A 111 -10.45 16.08 -0.02
CA ARG A 111 -9.36 15.17 -0.39
C ARG A 111 -9.82 13.72 -0.48
N MET A 112 -10.55 13.21 0.53
CA MET A 112 -11.03 11.83 0.48
C MET A 112 -12.04 11.64 -0.66
N ASN A 113 -12.97 12.59 -0.86
CA ASN A 113 -13.94 12.55 -1.96
C ASN A 113 -13.27 12.50 -3.35
N ALA A 114 -12.12 13.15 -3.51
CA ALA A 114 -11.36 13.10 -4.76
C ALA A 114 -10.66 11.75 -5.00
N LEU A 115 -10.55 10.90 -3.99
CA LEU A 115 -9.82 9.64 -4.01
C LEU A 115 -10.70 8.41 -3.79
N VAL A 116 -12.02 8.58 -3.64
CA VAL A 116 -12.95 7.44 -3.50
C VAL A 116 -12.92 6.57 -4.77
N PRO A 117 -13.10 5.25 -4.66
CA PRO A 117 -13.18 4.36 -5.81
C PRO A 117 -14.13 4.88 -6.89
N GLY A 118 -13.66 4.89 -8.15
CA GLY A 118 -14.43 5.35 -9.31
C GLY A 118 -14.45 6.87 -9.54
N SER A 119 -13.83 7.67 -8.68
CA SER A 119 -13.62 9.10 -8.94
C SER A 119 -12.48 9.34 -9.94
N ASP A 120 -12.46 10.52 -10.58
CA ASP A 120 -11.38 10.89 -11.51
C ASP A 120 -9.99 10.89 -10.85
N GLY A 121 -9.91 11.29 -9.58
CA GLY A 121 -8.66 11.26 -8.83
C GLY A 121 -8.22 9.83 -8.49
N HIS A 122 -9.15 8.91 -8.21
CA HIS A 122 -8.86 7.48 -8.04
C HIS A 122 -8.37 6.84 -9.34
N HIS A 123 -9.02 7.11 -10.48
CA HIS A 123 -8.54 6.65 -11.79
C HIS A 123 -7.16 7.23 -12.15
N SER A 124 -6.91 8.49 -11.78
CA SER A 124 -5.59 9.11 -11.99
C SER A 124 -4.53 8.51 -11.09
N ALA A 125 -4.87 8.20 -9.83
CA ALA A 125 -4.00 7.45 -8.93
C ALA A 125 -3.65 6.07 -9.51
N ALA A 126 -4.62 5.32 -10.05
CA ALA A 126 -4.36 4.03 -10.68
C ALA A 126 -3.37 4.14 -11.86
N ARG A 127 -3.52 5.14 -12.73
CA ARG A 127 -2.56 5.38 -13.82
C ARG A 127 -1.15 5.71 -13.33
N LEU A 128 -1.03 6.54 -12.30
CA LEU A 128 0.27 6.86 -11.69
C LEU A 128 0.91 5.63 -11.05
N GLN A 129 0.11 4.76 -10.42
CA GLN A 129 0.60 3.49 -9.88
C GLN A 129 1.14 2.58 -11.00
N GLU A 130 0.40 2.44 -12.10
CA GLU A 130 0.79 1.59 -13.23
C GLU A 130 2.12 2.07 -13.83
N GLN A 131 2.27 3.38 -14.04
CA GLN A 131 3.54 3.99 -14.48
C GLN A 131 4.69 3.72 -13.50
N TYR A 132 4.43 3.81 -12.20
CA TYR A 132 5.45 3.51 -11.18
C TYR A 132 5.92 2.05 -11.27
N GLU A 133 5.00 1.12 -11.46
CA GLU A 133 5.31 -0.32 -11.60
C GLU A 133 6.05 -0.62 -12.91
N GLU A 134 5.70 0.03 -14.01
CA GLU A 134 6.43 -0.06 -15.29
C GLU A 134 7.88 0.44 -15.15
N LEU A 135 8.08 1.58 -14.47
CA LEU A 135 9.42 2.13 -14.22
C LEU A 135 10.28 1.18 -13.37
N LEU A 136 9.68 0.52 -12.38
CA LEU A 136 10.37 -0.50 -11.59
C LEU A 136 10.74 -1.72 -12.44
N LYS A 137 9.82 -2.22 -13.26
CA LYS A 137 10.08 -3.35 -14.18
C LYS A 137 11.23 -3.03 -15.14
N SER A 138 11.23 -1.84 -15.74
CA SER A 138 12.31 -1.39 -16.62
C SER A 138 13.66 -1.32 -15.89
N SER A 139 13.67 -0.73 -14.68
CA SER A 139 14.91 -0.57 -13.91
C SER A 139 15.52 -1.91 -13.48
N ARG A 140 14.69 -2.92 -13.19
CA ARG A 140 15.15 -4.28 -12.89
C ARG A 140 15.85 -4.93 -14.08
N ASN A 141 15.29 -4.75 -15.28
CA ASN A 141 15.90 -5.26 -16.52
C ASN A 141 17.26 -4.60 -16.81
N GLU A 142 17.48 -3.39 -16.33
CA GLU A 142 18.73 -2.64 -16.47
C GLU A 142 19.77 -2.93 -15.37
N GLY A 143 19.45 -3.78 -14.39
CA GLY A 143 20.35 -4.16 -13.30
C GLY A 143 20.62 -3.04 -12.28
N ALA A 144 19.73 -2.05 -12.18
CA ALA A 144 19.86 -0.97 -11.21
C ALA A 144 19.68 -1.48 -9.77
N GLU A 145 20.41 -0.86 -8.81
CA GLU A 145 20.15 -1.11 -7.39
C GLU A 145 18.69 -0.73 -7.07
N SER A 146 17.94 -1.69 -6.52
CA SER A 146 16.49 -1.59 -6.47
C SER A 146 15.98 -0.46 -5.55
N SER A 147 16.76 -0.04 -4.56
CA SER A 147 16.44 1.08 -3.67
C SER A 147 16.47 2.42 -4.43
N ASP A 148 17.51 2.65 -5.21
CA ASP A 148 17.70 3.82 -6.07
C ASP A 148 16.67 3.87 -7.20
N ALA A 149 16.37 2.70 -7.80
CA ALA A 149 15.31 2.57 -8.80
C ALA A 149 13.94 2.97 -8.22
N ASN A 150 13.63 2.54 -6.99
CA ASN A 150 12.36 2.85 -6.34
C ASN A 150 12.17 4.34 -6.09
N PHE A 151 13.18 5.03 -5.54
CA PHE A 151 13.09 6.48 -5.34
C PHE A 151 12.95 7.25 -6.64
N LYS A 152 13.66 6.84 -7.70
CA LYS A 152 13.57 7.47 -9.01
C LYS A 152 12.19 7.25 -9.63
N ALA A 153 11.65 6.03 -9.58
CA ALA A 153 10.31 5.72 -10.08
C ALA A 153 9.24 6.58 -9.38
N LYS A 154 9.28 6.62 -8.03
CA LYS A 154 8.41 7.49 -7.22
C LYS A 154 8.57 8.96 -7.59
N ALA A 155 9.80 9.44 -7.73
CA ALA A 155 10.04 10.84 -8.08
C ALA A 155 9.52 11.19 -9.47
N THR A 156 9.59 10.28 -10.44
CA THR A 156 9.02 10.47 -11.78
C THR A 156 7.50 10.61 -11.71
N VAL A 157 6.80 9.66 -11.09
CA VAL A 157 5.32 9.71 -11.04
C VAL A 157 4.80 10.86 -10.18
N LEU A 158 5.50 11.22 -9.11
CA LEU A 158 5.15 12.39 -8.30
C LEU A 158 5.31 13.68 -9.11
N LYS A 159 6.34 13.77 -9.96
CA LYS A 159 6.54 14.91 -10.85
C LYS A 159 5.38 15.07 -11.84
N ASP A 160 4.88 13.96 -12.38
CA ASP A 160 3.72 13.96 -13.28
C ASP A 160 2.42 14.40 -12.56
N ALA A 161 2.37 14.23 -11.23
CA ALA A 161 1.31 14.77 -10.37
C ALA A 161 1.56 16.24 -9.92
N GLY A 162 2.60 16.91 -10.44
CA GLY A 162 2.97 18.28 -10.10
C GLY A 162 3.73 18.41 -8.77
N LEU A 163 4.32 17.34 -8.26
CA LEU A 163 5.04 17.30 -6.98
C LEU A 163 6.53 17.04 -7.19
N GLU A 164 7.39 17.82 -6.54
CA GLU A 164 8.85 17.67 -6.68
C GLU A 164 9.43 16.82 -5.55
N ALA A 165 9.63 15.54 -5.79
CA ALA A 165 10.19 14.61 -4.81
C ALA A 165 11.71 14.44 -4.95
N SER A 166 12.39 14.29 -3.81
CA SER A 166 13.82 13.94 -3.78
C SER A 166 14.05 12.56 -4.43
N LYS A 167 15.06 12.42 -5.30
CA LYS A 167 15.44 11.13 -5.90
C LYS A 167 16.17 10.17 -4.93
N LYS A 168 16.25 10.56 -3.66
CA LYS A 168 16.86 9.79 -2.56
C LYS A 168 16.02 9.94 -1.30
N GLY A 169 16.13 8.96 -0.41
CA GLY A 169 15.47 8.97 0.89
C GLY A 169 16.36 8.49 2.02
N ASN A 170 15.80 8.47 3.24
CA ASN A 170 16.45 7.91 4.42
C ASN A 170 15.57 6.81 5.00
N THR A 171 16.18 5.68 5.37
CA THR A 171 15.49 4.57 6.03
C THR A 171 15.75 4.60 7.52
N TYR A 172 14.69 4.40 8.29
CA TYR A 172 14.68 4.40 9.74
C TYR A 172 14.17 3.07 10.26
N THR A 173 14.70 2.63 11.40
CA THR A 173 14.27 1.40 12.06
C THR A 173 13.12 1.73 13.01
N PHE A 174 11.97 1.11 12.80
CA PHE A 174 10.84 1.23 13.70
C PHE A 174 11.11 0.45 14.99
N GLY A 175 10.87 1.08 16.15
CA GLY A 175 11.19 0.52 17.46
C GLY A 175 12.59 0.84 17.99
N ASP A 176 13.51 1.34 17.15
CA ASP A 176 14.76 1.96 17.63
C ASP A 176 14.48 3.42 18.05
N PRO A 177 14.62 3.81 19.33
CA PRO A 177 14.22 5.14 19.79
C PRO A 177 14.98 6.27 19.09
N THR A 178 16.26 6.10 18.80
CA THR A 178 17.10 7.13 18.20
C THR A 178 16.74 7.35 16.73
N SER A 179 16.64 6.26 15.96
CA SER A 179 16.25 6.27 14.55
C SER A 179 14.84 6.82 14.38
N PHE A 180 13.90 6.32 15.18
CA PHE A 180 12.51 6.73 15.11
C PHE A 180 12.31 8.20 15.51
N SER A 181 12.96 8.66 16.59
CA SER A 181 12.91 10.08 16.99
C SER A 181 13.52 11.00 15.93
N SER A 182 14.60 10.57 15.26
CA SER A 182 15.20 11.34 14.16
C SER A 182 14.25 11.48 12.97
N MET A 183 13.51 10.42 12.64
CA MET A 183 12.47 10.46 11.61
C MET A 183 11.35 11.41 12.00
N LEU A 184 10.81 11.29 13.22
CA LEU A 184 9.72 12.13 13.70
C LEU A 184 10.07 13.61 13.60
N HIS A 185 11.26 14.02 14.09
CA HIS A 185 11.72 15.40 13.99
C HIS A 185 11.68 15.94 12.55
N LYS A 186 11.98 15.11 11.53
CA LYS A 186 11.95 15.56 10.13
C LYS A 186 10.54 15.71 9.60
N ILE A 187 9.66 14.76 9.87
CA ILE A 187 8.30 14.75 9.28
C ILE A 187 7.33 15.69 10.01
N THR A 188 7.68 16.12 11.22
CA THR A 188 6.89 17.07 12.02
C THR A 188 7.40 18.50 11.94
N ASP A 189 8.49 18.74 11.21
CA ASP A 189 9.04 20.08 10.97
C ASP A 189 8.02 20.91 10.16
N ASP A 190 7.80 22.17 10.53
CA ASP A 190 6.70 22.95 9.98
C ASP A 190 6.88 23.20 8.47
N GLY A 191 5.80 23.01 7.71
CA GLY A 191 5.81 23.08 6.25
C GLY A 191 6.42 21.86 5.56
N SER A 192 6.87 20.85 6.30
CA SER A 192 7.43 19.64 5.72
C SER A 192 6.37 18.71 5.14
N LYS A 193 6.73 18.04 4.03
CA LYS A 193 5.90 17.04 3.36
C LYS A 193 6.77 15.85 2.98
N TYR A 194 6.28 14.65 3.25
CA TYR A 194 7.01 13.43 2.97
C TYR A 194 6.11 12.35 2.42
N LEU A 195 6.60 11.63 1.41
CA LEU A 195 6.16 10.28 1.12
C LEU A 195 6.94 9.32 2.02
N LEU A 196 6.24 8.38 2.64
CA LEU A 196 6.79 7.37 3.54
C LEU A 196 6.49 5.98 2.99
N SER A 197 7.52 5.15 2.86
CA SER A 197 7.34 3.72 2.57
C SER A 197 7.46 2.94 3.87
N LEU A 198 6.36 2.36 4.33
CA LEU A 198 6.32 1.46 5.46
C LEU A 198 6.85 0.09 5.01
N GLY A 199 7.97 -0.35 5.59
CA GLY A 199 8.55 -1.67 5.35
C GLY A 199 8.12 -2.64 6.44
N PHE A 200 7.58 -3.79 6.05
CA PHE A 200 7.14 -4.83 6.97
C PHE A 200 8.10 -6.02 6.94
N ALA A 201 8.28 -6.67 8.10
CA ALA A 201 9.15 -7.85 8.23
C ALA A 201 8.72 -8.99 7.28
N GLU A 202 7.44 -9.06 6.94
CA GLU A 202 6.84 -10.00 6.00
C GLU A 202 7.10 -9.63 4.54
N ARG A 203 8.13 -8.82 4.27
CA ARG A 203 8.55 -8.45 2.91
C ARG A 203 7.45 -7.75 2.12
N ALA A 204 6.58 -7.02 2.81
CA ALA A 204 5.59 -6.17 2.19
C ALA A 204 5.99 -4.71 2.36
N ARG A 205 5.51 -3.85 1.45
CA ARG A 205 5.65 -2.41 1.56
C ARG A 205 4.36 -1.68 1.27
N HIS A 206 4.23 -0.50 1.85
CA HIS A 206 3.05 0.35 1.72
C HIS A 206 3.44 1.82 1.74
N SER A 207 2.95 2.60 0.79
CA SER A 207 3.16 4.04 0.76
C SER A 207 2.07 4.78 1.54
N VAL A 208 2.51 5.65 2.46
CA VAL A 208 1.69 6.63 3.18
C VAL A 208 2.32 8.02 3.01
N ALA A 209 1.59 9.09 3.28
CA ALA A 209 2.12 10.46 3.15
C ALA A 209 1.92 11.27 4.43
N THR A 210 2.76 12.29 4.61
CA THR A 210 2.64 13.23 5.73
C THR A 210 2.78 14.68 5.25
N SER A 211 2.10 15.58 5.95
CA SER A 211 2.23 17.03 5.80
C SER A 211 2.13 17.69 7.18
N ALA A 212 3.14 18.48 7.54
CA ALA A 212 3.18 19.25 8.78
C ALA A 212 2.88 20.72 8.51
N SER A 213 2.02 21.32 9.33
CA SER A 213 1.65 22.72 9.27
C SER A 213 1.06 23.19 10.59
N ASN A 214 1.44 24.39 11.04
CA ASN A 214 0.90 25.07 12.21
C ASN A 214 0.95 24.22 13.49
N GLY A 215 2.07 23.52 13.70
CA GLY A 215 2.29 22.67 14.89
C GLY A 215 1.47 21.38 14.91
N SER A 216 0.78 21.05 13.83
CA SER A 216 0.09 19.78 13.62
C SER A 216 0.72 19.01 12.47
N THR A 217 0.66 17.68 12.53
CA THR A 217 1.09 16.80 11.44
C THR A 217 -0.09 15.94 11.01
N THR A 218 -0.31 15.90 9.70
CA THR A 218 -1.32 15.04 9.08
C THR A 218 -0.64 13.85 8.43
N LEU A 219 -1.14 12.65 8.70
CA LEU A 219 -0.77 11.41 8.03
C LEU A 219 -1.94 10.94 7.17
N PHE A 220 -1.66 10.59 5.91
CA PHE A 220 -2.60 9.95 5.03
C PHE A 220 -2.14 8.52 4.74
N ASP A 221 -3.00 7.57 5.09
CA ASP A 221 -2.84 6.16 4.76
C ASP A 221 -3.93 5.74 3.76
N PRO A 222 -3.57 5.34 2.53
CA PRO A 222 -4.54 4.89 1.53
C PRO A 222 -5.51 3.79 1.99
N ASN A 223 -5.15 3.00 3.00
CA ASN A 223 -5.99 1.94 3.55
C ASN A 223 -7.03 2.43 4.57
N TYR A 224 -6.82 3.60 5.19
CA TYR A 224 -7.62 4.03 6.35
C TYR A 224 -8.12 5.48 6.29
N GLY A 225 -7.54 6.31 5.42
CA GLY A 225 -7.84 7.73 5.28
C GLY A 225 -6.82 8.63 5.96
N GLU A 226 -7.30 9.74 6.48
CA GLU A 226 -6.48 10.84 6.99
C GLU A 226 -6.57 10.96 8.51
N PHE A 227 -5.43 11.24 9.13
CA PHE A 227 -5.26 11.42 10.57
C PHE A 227 -4.50 12.72 10.82
N THR A 228 -4.97 13.55 11.74
CA THR A 228 -4.27 14.79 12.11
C THR A 228 -4.10 14.83 13.61
N VAL A 229 -2.87 15.05 14.05
CA VAL A 229 -2.49 15.13 15.47
C VAL A 229 -1.58 16.33 15.71
N PRO A 230 -1.50 16.86 16.94
CA PRO A 230 -0.40 17.72 17.34
C PRO A 230 0.93 17.05 16.99
N SER A 231 1.91 17.79 16.47
CA SER A 231 3.17 17.22 15.99
C SER A 231 3.90 16.37 17.05
N GLY A 232 3.78 16.72 18.34
CA GLY A 232 4.35 15.94 19.44
C GLY A 232 3.71 14.56 19.67
N GLU A 233 2.50 14.34 19.14
CA GLU A 233 1.75 13.07 19.27
C GLU A 233 1.98 12.11 18.10
N MET A 234 2.76 12.53 17.09
CA MET A 234 3.00 11.73 15.88
C MET A 234 3.60 10.34 16.21
N GLY A 235 4.43 10.25 17.24
CA GLY A 235 4.96 8.96 17.72
C GLY A 235 3.85 7.99 18.17
N ALA A 236 2.88 8.47 18.95
CA ALA A 236 1.75 7.65 19.41
C ALA A 236 0.81 7.26 18.26
N LEU A 237 0.63 8.14 17.27
CA LEU A 237 -0.11 7.81 16.05
C LEU A 237 0.55 6.66 15.28
N PHE A 238 1.89 6.70 15.10
CA PHE A 238 2.62 5.61 14.45
C PHE A 238 2.60 4.30 15.25
N GLU A 239 2.68 4.34 16.59
CA GLU A 239 2.49 3.15 17.43
C GLU A 239 1.11 2.53 17.21
N SER A 240 0.07 3.37 17.16
CA SER A 240 -1.31 2.93 16.90
C SER A 240 -1.49 2.36 15.49
N LEU A 241 -0.89 2.99 14.49
CA LEU A 241 -0.90 2.53 13.10
C LEU A 241 -0.16 1.21 12.94
N ALA A 242 1.02 1.08 13.54
CA ALA A 242 1.80 -0.16 13.54
C ALA A 242 1.02 -1.30 14.23
N ASN A 243 0.37 -1.02 15.36
CA ASN A 243 -0.50 -2.00 16.01
C ASN A 243 -1.68 -2.40 15.13
N ARG A 244 -2.26 -1.47 14.37
CA ARG A 244 -3.35 -1.75 13.43
C ARG A 244 -2.91 -2.61 12.25
N TYR A 245 -1.70 -2.40 11.73
CA TYR A 245 -1.13 -3.29 10.71
C TYR A 245 -0.80 -4.67 11.28
N ARG A 246 -0.35 -4.74 12.53
CA ARG A 246 -0.10 -6.00 13.21
C ARG A 246 -1.37 -6.80 13.48
N ASN A 247 -2.43 -6.14 13.93
CA ASN A 247 -3.64 -6.77 14.43
C ASN A 247 -4.89 -6.24 13.69
N PRO A 248 -5.66 -7.10 12.98
CA PRO A 248 -5.52 -8.56 12.84
C PRO A 248 -4.63 -9.01 11.66
N ASN A 249 -3.96 -8.08 10.96
CA ASN A 249 -3.42 -8.37 9.62
C ASN A 249 -2.06 -9.08 9.61
N GLY A 250 -1.42 -9.26 10.77
CA GLY A 250 -0.14 -9.95 10.92
C GLY A 250 1.06 -9.24 10.30
N ARG A 251 0.96 -7.94 9.98
CA ARG A 251 2.03 -7.16 9.34
C ARG A 251 2.84 -6.41 10.39
N HIS A 252 4.12 -6.75 10.54
CA HIS A 252 5.01 -6.16 11.55
C HIS A 252 5.85 -5.06 10.93
N LEU A 253 5.53 -3.81 11.25
CA LEU A 253 6.30 -2.65 10.80
C LEU A 253 7.74 -2.74 11.32
N SER A 254 8.71 -2.76 10.41
CA SER A 254 10.14 -2.91 10.72
C SER A 254 10.93 -1.67 10.36
N THR A 255 10.64 -1.06 9.22
CA THR A 255 11.34 0.14 8.75
C THR A 255 10.37 1.18 8.19
N ILE A 256 10.81 2.43 8.20
CA ILE A 256 10.10 3.52 7.55
C ILE A 256 11.11 4.27 6.69
N THR A 257 10.87 4.34 5.38
CA THR A 257 11.70 5.07 4.44
C THR A 257 11.04 6.38 4.05
N THR A 258 11.74 7.50 4.27
CA THR A 258 11.24 8.85 3.99
C THR A 258 11.75 9.35 2.64
N GLN A 259 10.90 10.03 1.89
CA GLN A 259 11.24 10.77 0.67
C GLN A 259 10.62 12.17 0.76
N LYS A 260 11.45 13.21 0.77
CA LYS A 260 11.00 14.60 0.93
C LYS A 260 10.30 15.09 -0.34
N ILE A 261 9.17 15.76 -0.17
CA ILE A 261 8.43 16.49 -1.20
C ILE A 261 8.69 17.99 -1.02
N ARG A 262 8.92 18.71 -2.12
CA ARG A 262 9.11 20.16 -2.15
C ARG A 262 7.86 20.86 -2.64
#